data_AF-A0A7U3D2X8-F1
#
_entry.id   AF-A0A7U3D2X8-F1
#
_cell.length_a   1.000
_cell.length_b   1.000
_cell.length_c   1.000
_cell.angle_alpha   90.00
_cell.angle_beta   90.00
_cell.angle_gamma   90.00
#
_symmetry.space_group_name_H-M   'P 1'
#
loop_
_entity.id
_entity.type
_entity.pdbx_description
1 polymer ?
#
loop_
_entity_poly.entity_id
_entity_poly.type
_entity_poly.pdbx_seq_one_letter_code
_entity_poly.pdbx_strand_id
1 'polypeptide(L)' 'MKEFVEDTTKYLEQYHQRSNSEPRFAAAKKMLGWNIAQKMDDRINNVLFCTNVWHNLFNMSRF' A
#
# COMPACT_ATOMS: atom_id res chain seq x y z
N MET A 1 15.21 -11.96 10.97
CA MET A 1 15.67 -13.34 11.27
C MET A 1 14.94 -13.92 12.47
N LYS A 2 14.74 -13.14 13.56
CA LYS A 2 13.91 -13.55 14.70
C LYS A 2 12.49 -14.00 14.31
N GLU A 3 11.74 -13.20 13.55
CA GLU A 3 10.38 -13.56 13.10
C GLU A 3 10.33 -14.83 12.22
N PHE A 4 11.36 -15.11 11.43
CA PHE A 4 11.43 -16.34 10.65
C PHE A 4 11.59 -17.58 11.55
N VAL A 5 12.30 -17.42 12.68
CA VAL A 5 12.56 -18.50 13.64
C VAL A 5 11.40 -18.67 14.64
N GLU A 6 10.79 -17.56 15.06
CA GLU A 6 9.71 -17.54 16.06
C GLU A 6 8.32 -17.78 15.45
N ASP A 7 8.09 -17.38 14.18
CA ASP A 7 6.81 -17.55 13.47
C ASP A 7 7.03 -17.70 11.96
N THR A 8 7.58 -18.85 11.57
CA THR A 8 7.99 -19.16 10.19
C THR A 8 6.85 -19.05 9.19
N THR A 9 5.66 -19.55 9.55
CA THR A 9 4.52 -19.62 8.63
C THR A 9 4.03 -18.21 8.26
N LYS A 10 3.86 -17.35 9.26
CA LYS A 10 3.44 -15.95 9.03
C LYS A 10 4.49 -15.16 8.27
N TYR A 11 5.77 -15.40 8.57
CA TYR A 11 6.87 -14.79 7.84
C TYR A 11 6.84 -15.17 6.35
N LEU A 12 6.66 -16.46 6.04
CA LEU A 12 6.60 -16.95 4.67
C LEU A 12 5.37 -16.44 3.91
N GLU A 13 4.22 -16.31 4.58
CA GLU A 13 3.01 -15.77 3.98
C GLU A 13 3.18 -14.28 3.60
N GLN A 14 3.73 -13.48 4.50
CA GLN A 14 4.04 -12.07 4.22
C GLN A 14 5.12 -11.93 3.13
N TYR A 15 6.12 -12.80 3.16
CA TYR A 15 7.15 -12.85 2.14
C TYR A 15 6.55 -13.15 0.76
N HIS A 16 5.66 -14.14 0.66
CA HIS A 16 4.96 -14.47 -0.58
C HIS A 16 4.12 -13.29 -1.10
N GLN A 17 3.39 -12.59 -0.21
CA GLN A 17 2.61 -11.41 -0.58
C GLN A 17 3.50 -10.25 -1.09
N ARG A 18 4.66 -10.00 -0.47
CA ARG A 18 5.63 -8.99 -0.96
C ARG A 18 6.28 -9.40 -2.27
N SER A 19 6.66 -10.66 -2.41
CA SER A 19 7.22 -11.20 -3.65
C SER A 19 6.28 -11.01 -4.85
N ASN A 20 4.97 -10.96 -4.62
CA ASN A 20 3.98 -10.71 -5.68
C ASN A 20 3.74 -9.21 -5.96
N SER A 21 4.05 -8.32 -5.00
CA SER A 21 3.82 -6.88 -5.13
C SER A 21 5.04 -6.11 -5.67
N GLU A 22 6.25 -6.53 -5.30
CA GLU A 22 7.51 -5.89 -5.69
C GLU A 22 7.75 -5.92 -7.21
N PRO A 23 7.56 -7.03 -7.93
CA PRO A 23 7.71 -7.06 -9.39
C PRO A 23 6.72 -6.15 -10.10
N ARG A 24 5.49 -6.03 -9.56
CA ARG A 24 4.44 -5.17 -10.09
C ARG A 24 4.82 -3.68 -9.94
N PHE A 25 5.45 -3.34 -8.83
CA PHE A 25 5.96 -1.99 -8.57
C PHE A 25 7.17 -1.65 -9.44
N ALA A 26 8.08 -2.61 -9.63
CA ALA A 26 9.23 -2.48 -10.52
C ALA A 26 8.79 -2.34 -12.00
N ALA A 27 7.80 -3.11 -12.44
CA ALA A 27 7.21 -3.01 -13.77
C ALA A 27 6.56 -1.63 -14.00
N ALA A 28 5.81 -1.12 -13.02
CA ALA A 28 5.23 0.22 -13.07
C ALA A 28 6.29 1.32 -13.14
N LYS A 29 7.37 1.21 -12.34
CA LYS A 29 8.53 2.12 -12.40
C LYS A 29 9.20 2.11 -13.77
N LYS A 30 9.39 0.93 -14.35
CA LYS A 30 9.99 0.77 -15.67
C LYS A 30 9.10 1.35 -16.77
N MET A 31 7.79 1.12 -16.70
CA MET A 31 6.81 1.70 -17.64
C MET A 31 6.74 3.23 -17.55
N LEU A 32 6.92 3.79 -16.35
CA LEU A 32 6.86 5.24 -16.11
C LEU A 32 8.24 5.92 -16.15
N GLY A 33 9.26 5.24 -16.67
CA GLY A 33 10.57 5.82 -16.97
C GLY A 33 11.45 6.12 -15.76
N TRP A 34 11.31 5.38 -14.65
CA TRP A 34 12.09 5.53 -13.40
C TRP A 34 11.99 6.91 -12.71
N ASN A 35 11.27 7.87 -13.30
CA ASN A 35 10.91 9.18 -12.75
C ASN A 35 9.86 9.09 -11.61
N ILE A 36 9.74 7.94 -10.94
CA ILE A 36 8.97 7.84 -9.70
C ILE A 36 9.83 8.38 -8.55
N ALA A 37 10.13 9.68 -8.62
CA ALA A 37 10.40 10.45 -7.43
C ALA A 37 9.05 10.80 -6.79
N GLN A 38 8.88 10.47 -5.51
CA GLN A 38 8.07 11.28 -4.59
C GLN A 38 6.54 11.42 -4.77
N LYS A 39 5.80 10.57 -5.49
CA LYS A 39 4.32 10.53 -5.33
C LYS A 39 3.85 9.85 -4.04
N MET A 40 4.67 9.80 -2.97
CA MET A 40 4.25 9.27 -1.67
C MET A 40 3.36 10.26 -0.93
N ASP A 41 3.73 11.54 -0.87
CA ASP A 41 2.93 12.58 -0.21
C ASP A 41 1.58 12.76 -0.91
N ASP A 42 1.55 12.80 -2.25
CA ASP A 42 0.31 12.83 -3.02
C ASP A 42 -0.57 11.59 -2.77
N ARG A 43 0.03 10.40 -2.58
CA ARG A 43 -0.73 9.18 -2.27
C ARG A 43 -1.25 9.18 -0.84
N ILE A 44 -0.49 9.69 0.11
CA ILE A 44 -0.92 9.90 1.50
C ILE A 44 -2.09 10.89 1.52
N ASN A 45 -1.95 12.02 0.83
CA ASN A 45 -3.00 13.02 0.68
C ASN A 45 -4.25 12.45 0.01
N ASN A 46 -4.09 11.65 -1.05
CA ASN A 46 -5.20 11.00 -1.73
C ASN A 46 -5.92 9.97 -0.83
N VAL A 47 -5.18 9.17 -0.06
CA VAL A 47 -5.77 8.21 0.89
C VAL A 47 -6.51 8.92 2.02
N LEU A 48 -5.93 9.99 2.59
CA LEU A 48 -6.58 10.83 3.59
C LEU A 48 -7.85 11.49 3.05
N PHE A 49 -7.80 12.03 1.83
CA PHE A 49 -8.94 12.63 1.16
C PHE A 49 -10.07 11.60 0.94
N CYS A 50 -9.77 10.44 0.35
CA CYS A 50 -10.76 9.38 0.15
C CYS A 50 -11.38 8.91 1.47
N THR A 51 -10.58 8.80 2.54
CA THR A 51 -11.06 8.42 3.87
C THR A 51 -12.04 9.44 4.44
N ASN A 52 -11.71 10.73 4.34
CA ASN A 52 -12.58 11.82 4.80
C ASN A 52 -13.88 11.91 4.00
N VAL A 53 -13.81 11.76 2.68
CA VAL A 53 -15.01 11.70 1.81
C VAL A 53 -15.90 10.53 2.22
N TRP A 54 -15.31 9.36 2.46
CA TRP A 54 -16.07 8.17 2.83
C TRP A 54 -16.72 8.31 4.21
N HIS A 55 -15.98 8.84 5.19
CA HIS A 55 -16.50 9.15 6.52
C HIS A 55 -17.66 10.14 6.46
N ASN A 56 -17.55 11.19 5.63
CA ASN A 56 -18.60 12.19 5.48
C ASN A 56 -19.84 11.59 4.83
N LEU A 57 -19.69 10.84 3.73
CA LEU A 57 -20.79 10.17 3.04
C LEU A 57 -21.59 9.25 3.97
N PHE A 58 -20.91 8.45 4.80
CA PHE A 58 -21.58 7.55 5.73
C PHE A 58 -22.20 8.23 6.95
N ASN A 59 -21.75 9.43 7.29
CA ASN A 59 -22.33 10.21 8.39
C ASN A 59 -23.34 11.27 7.92
N MET A 60 -23.57 11.42 6.62
CA MET A 60 -24.58 12.34 6.08
C MET A 60 -26.02 11.92 6.43
N SER A 61 -26.28 10.63 6.69
CA SER A 61 -27.60 10.14 7.11
C SER A 61 -27.85 10.25 8.62
N ARG A 62 -26.95 10.92 9.35
CA ARG A 62 -27.01 11.05 10.81
C ARG A 62 -27.61 12.39 11.28
N PHE A 63 -28.12 13.18 10.32
CA PHE A 63 -28.98 14.35 10.53
C PHE A 63 -30.34 14.12 9.90
#